data_AF-A0A7C0WU25-F1
#
_entry.id   AF-A0A7C0WU25-F1
#
_cell.length_a   1.000
_cell.length_b   1.000
_cell.length_c   1.000
_cell.angle_alpha   90.00
_cell.angle_beta   90.00
_cell.angle_gamma   90.00
#
_symmetry.space_group_name_H-M   'P 1'
#
loop_
_entity.id
_entity.type
_entity.pdbx_description
1 polymer ?
#
loop_
_entity_poly.entity_id
_entity_poly.type
_entity_poly.pdbx_seq_one_letter_code
_entity_poly.pdbx_strand_id
1 'polypeptide(L)'
;MKGHRISENYGFTLVELLTVIAIIAILAGLVLGVAGYANRKASVTRAEADIEKIRNALEEYRAQYGGYPTNPVGQEANSAVLTSNLWYKPQQDGLAPFLVMKGWNDPDVYTNRIIDPWGRDYRYLHDPGSGRFTYKLWSEGPDASDAADDIGVK
;
A
#
# COMPACT_ATOMS: atom_id res chain seq x y z
N MET A 1 1.03 -77.94 5.58
CA MET A 1 2.34 -77.27 5.71
C MET A 1 2.11 -75.76 5.68
N LYS A 2 2.26 -75.05 6.81
CA LYS A 2 2.03 -73.59 6.90
C LYS A 2 3.38 -72.87 6.71
N GLY A 3 3.54 -72.18 5.57
CA GLY A 3 4.71 -71.35 5.31
C GLY A 3 4.66 -70.06 6.14
N HIS A 4 5.65 -69.86 7.00
CA HIS A 4 5.86 -68.60 7.69
C HIS A 4 6.44 -67.58 6.70
N ARG A 5 5.69 -66.51 6.42
CA ARG A 5 6.24 -65.33 5.73
C ARG A 5 7.01 -64.52 6.76
N ILE A 6 8.32 -64.36 6.57
CA ILE A 6 9.12 -63.45 7.39
C ILE A 6 8.77 -62.02 6.94
N SER A 7 8.14 -61.26 7.81
CA SER A 7 7.94 -59.83 7.61
C SER A 7 9.26 -59.12 7.93
N GLU A 8 9.93 -58.60 6.90
CA GLU A 8 11.08 -57.71 7.09
C GLU A 8 10.59 -56.36 7.61
N ASN A 9 10.82 -56.11 8.90
CA ASN A 9 10.58 -54.80 9.51
C ASN A 9 11.74 -53.88 9.13
N TYR A 10 11.57 -53.11 8.07
CA TYR A 10 12.46 -52.01 7.74
C TYR A 10 12.23 -50.85 8.72
N GLY A 11 13.06 -50.78 9.76
CA GLY A 11 13.09 -49.66 10.70
C GLY A 11 13.85 -48.47 10.10
N PHE A 12 13.35 -47.27 10.34
CA PHE A 12 14.04 -46.02 9.98
C PHE A 12 15.36 -45.90 10.75
N THR A 13 16.43 -45.50 10.07
CA THR A 13 17.71 -45.21 10.73
C THR A 13 17.71 -43.81 11.34
N LEU A 14 18.48 -43.63 12.43
CA LEU A 14 18.68 -42.31 13.02
C LEU A 14 19.31 -41.32 12.03
N VAL A 15 20.19 -41.81 11.15
CA VAL A 15 20.86 -40.98 10.14
C VAL A 15 19.85 -40.45 9.12
N GLU A 16 18.89 -41.26 8.68
CA GLU A 16 17.83 -40.82 7.78
C GLU A 16 16.99 -39.70 8.40
N LEU A 17 16.61 -39.84 9.68
CA LEU A 17 15.86 -38.79 10.36
C LEU A 17 16.68 -37.50 10.52
N LEU A 18 17.97 -37.62 10.88
CA LEU A 18 18.87 -36.48 11.05
C LEU A 18 19.10 -35.70 9.74
N THR A 19 19.23 -36.39 8.62
CA THR A 19 19.39 -35.73 7.31
C THR A 19 18.12 -34.98 6.88
N VAL A 20 16.94 -35.53 7.14
CA VAL A 20 15.66 -34.87 6.81
C VAL A 20 15.48 -33.58 7.60
N ILE A 21 15.70 -33.59 8.90
CA ILE A 21 15.57 -32.36 9.72
C ILE A 21 16.62 -31.32 9.35
N ALA A 22 17.83 -31.74 8.95
CA ALA A 22 18.87 -30.83 8.47
C ALA A 22 18.45 -30.13 7.17
N ILE A 23 17.88 -30.88 6.21
CA ILE A 23 17.36 -30.31 4.96
C ILE A 23 16.20 -29.35 5.24
N ILE A 24 15.26 -29.73 6.11
CA ILE A 24 14.13 -28.86 6.50
C ILE A 24 14.63 -27.56 7.14
N ALA A 25 15.63 -27.61 8.02
CA ALA A 25 16.20 -26.42 8.66
C ALA A 25 16.85 -25.46 7.65
N ILE A 26 17.59 -25.99 6.66
CA ILE A 26 18.19 -25.19 5.59
C ILE A 26 17.11 -24.54 4.71
N LEU A 27 16.12 -25.32 4.28
CA LEU A 27 15.02 -24.81 3.44
C LEU A 27 14.18 -23.76 4.17
N ALA A 28 13.88 -23.97 5.46
CA ALA A 28 13.17 -23.00 6.27
C ALA A 28 13.93 -21.66 6.38
N GLY A 29 15.25 -21.71 6.56
CA GLY A 29 16.11 -20.52 6.58
C GLY A 29 16.09 -19.74 5.27
N LEU A 30 16.11 -20.43 4.13
CA LEU A 30 16.08 -19.79 2.81
C LEU A 30 14.73 -19.12 2.52
N VAL A 31 13.61 -19.75 2.86
CA VAL A 31 12.26 -19.23 2.57
C VAL A 31 12.00 -17.90 3.29
N LEU A 32 12.48 -17.72 4.52
CA LEU A 32 12.26 -16.50 5.30
C LEU A 32 13.03 -15.29 4.76
N GLY A 33 14.20 -15.50 4.13
CA GLY A 33 15.06 -14.41 3.67
C GLY A 33 14.58 -13.66 2.42
N VAL A 34 13.85 -14.33 1.53
CA VAL A 34 13.50 -13.77 0.19
C VAL A 34 12.21 -12.94 0.20
N ALA A 35 11.29 -13.21 1.13
CA ALA A 35 9.96 -12.59 1.16
C ALA A 35 9.99 -11.10 1.53
N GLY A 36 10.94 -10.65 2.34
CA GLY A 36 10.98 -9.26 2.83
C GLY A 36 11.33 -8.22 1.76
N TYR A 37 12.30 -8.50 0.90
CA TYR A 37 12.81 -7.53 -0.09
C TYR A 37 11.80 -7.26 -1.22
N ALA A 38 11.17 -8.32 -1.74
CA ALA A 38 10.18 -8.21 -2.81
C ALA A 38 8.96 -7.38 -2.37
N ASN A 39 8.50 -7.58 -1.12
CA ASN A 39 7.39 -6.81 -0.55
C ASN A 39 7.72 -5.32 -0.43
N ARG A 40 8.92 -4.96 0.04
CA ARG A 40 9.31 -3.55 0.17
C ARG A 40 9.32 -2.83 -1.19
N LYS A 41 9.90 -3.46 -2.21
CA LYS A 41 9.92 -2.89 -3.57
C LYS A 41 8.51 -2.75 -4.14
N ALA A 42 7.66 -3.77 -3.97
CA ALA A 42 6.27 -3.72 -4.42
C ALA A 42 5.48 -2.60 -3.73
N SER A 43 5.67 -2.39 -2.43
CA SER A 43 5.05 -1.30 -1.68
C SER A 43 5.47 0.07 -2.22
N VAL A 44 6.76 0.32 -2.44
CA VAL A 44 7.24 1.59 -3.01
C VAL A 44 6.63 1.85 -4.39
N THR A 45 6.70 0.87 -5.30
CA THR A 45 6.12 0.99 -6.65
C THR A 45 4.61 1.23 -6.61
N ARG A 46 3.90 0.59 -5.67
CA ARG A 46 2.47 0.85 -5.48
C ARG A 46 2.21 2.29 -5.01
N ALA A 47 2.99 2.79 -4.06
CA ALA A 47 2.85 4.15 -3.56
C ALA A 47 3.08 5.20 -4.66
N GLU A 48 4.11 5.02 -5.48
CA GLU A 48 4.38 5.88 -6.65
C GLU A 48 3.22 5.88 -7.65
N ALA A 49 2.69 4.71 -7.98
CA ALA A 49 1.56 4.58 -8.89
C ALA A 49 0.26 5.18 -8.34
N ASP A 50 0.02 5.06 -7.04
CA ASP A 50 -1.13 5.67 -6.38
C ASP A 50 -0.99 7.20 -6.37
N ILE A 51 0.20 7.74 -6.05
CA ILE A 51 0.47 9.19 -6.12
C ILE A 51 0.24 9.75 -7.52
N GLU A 52 0.68 9.05 -8.56
CA GLU A 52 0.47 9.47 -9.95
C GLU A 52 -1.02 9.54 -10.31
N LYS A 53 -1.81 8.55 -9.88
CA LYS A 53 -3.27 8.58 -10.08
C LYS A 53 -3.92 9.74 -9.32
N ILE A 54 -3.53 10.00 -8.08
CA ILE A 54 -4.05 11.12 -7.28
C ILE A 54 -3.69 12.44 -7.97
N ARG A 55 -2.46 12.60 -8.46
CA ARG A 55 -2.03 13.77 -9.21
C ARG A 55 -2.91 13.99 -10.44
N ASN A 56 -3.15 12.96 -11.23
CA ASN A 56 -3.98 13.09 -12.44
C ASN A 56 -5.42 13.51 -12.07
N ALA A 57 -6.00 12.93 -11.01
CA ALA A 57 -7.31 13.32 -10.50
C ALA A 57 -7.34 14.76 -9.98
N LEU A 58 -6.26 15.23 -9.34
CA LEU A 58 -6.12 16.62 -8.91
C LEU A 58 -6.07 17.59 -10.09
N GLU A 59 -5.39 17.22 -11.18
CA GLU A 59 -5.36 18.02 -12.41
C GLU A 59 -6.73 18.07 -13.10
N GLU A 60 -7.46 16.94 -13.15
CA GLU A 60 -8.84 16.90 -13.65
C GLU A 60 -9.76 17.79 -12.79
N TYR A 61 -9.66 17.69 -11.47
CA TYR A 61 -10.39 18.55 -10.54
C TYR A 61 -10.06 20.03 -10.79
N ARG A 62 -8.79 20.37 -10.96
CA ARG A 62 -8.36 21.74 -11.27
C ARG A 62 -8.91 22.23 -12.59
N ALA A 63 -8.91 21.39 -13.62
CA ALA A 63 -9.47 21.74 -14.92
C ALA A 63 -10.99 21.99 -14.84
N GLN A 64 -11.69 21.22 -14.00
CA GLN A 64 -13.14 21.34 -13.82
C GLN A 64 -13.56 22.52 -12.93
N TYR A 65 -12.84 22.77 -11.84
CA TYR A 65 -13.23 23.75 -10.79
C TYR A 65 -12.30 24.95 -10.65
N GLY A 66 -11.25 25.04 -11.48
CA GLY A 66 -10.37 26.20 -11.55
C GLY A 66 -9.33 26.32 -10.42
N GLY A 67 -9.13 25.27 -9.62
CA GLY A 67 -8.16 25.24 -8.53
C GLY A 67 -8.07 23.87 -7.88
N TYR A 68 -7.05 23.63 -7.06
CA TYR A 68 -6.94 22.40 -6.29
C TYR A 68 -7.84 22.42 -5.04
N PRO A 69 -8.22 21.25 -4.50
CA PRO A 69 -8.97 21.17 -3.24
C PRO A 69 -8.25 21.89 -2.11
N THR A 70 -8.92 22.81 -1.42
CA THR A 70 -8.34 23.53 -0.28
C THR A 70 -8.48 22.71 1.00
N ASN A 71 -7.44 22.72 1.85
CA ASN A 71 -7.54 22.13 3.18
C ASN A 71 -8.37 23.03 4.10
N PRO A 72 -9.24 22.47 4.97
CA PRO A 72 -9.88 23.23 6.02
C PRO A 72 -8.85 23.90 6.93
N VAL A 73 -9.15 25.10 7.40
CA VAL A 73 -8.25 25.87 8.26
C VAL A 73 -7.92 25.06 9.52
N GLY A 74 -6.63 24.88 9.80
CA GLY A 74 -6.13 24.19 10.99
C GLY A 74 -6.16 22.66 10.94
N GLN A 75 -6.46 22.05 9.79
CA GLN A 75 -6.30 20.61 9.63
C GLN A 75 -4.87 20.22 9.23
N GLU A 76 -4.40 19.14 9.82
CA GLU A 76 -3.16 18.46 9.42
C GLU A 76 -3.26 17.95 7.97
N ALA A 77 -2.12 17.80 7.30
CA ALA A 77 -2.07 17.22 5.96
C ALA A 77 -2.59 15.77 6.01
N ASN A 78 -3.74 15.52 5.41
CA ASN A 78 -4.39 14.22 5.38
C ASN A 78 -5.17 14.06 4.07
N SER A 79 -5.61 12.84 3.75
CA SER A 79 -6.30 12.57 2.48
C SER A 79 -7.82 12.75 2.53
N ALA A 80 -8.41 13.14 3.66
CA ALA A 80 -9.88 13.31 3.75
C ALA A 80 -10.40 14.39 2.79
N VAL A 81 -9.57 15.41 2.54
CA VAL A 81 -9.82 16.45 1.53
C VAL A 81 -9.87 15.85 0.13
N LEU A 82 -9.01 14.86 -0.17
CA LEU A 82 -9.00 14.19 -1.47
C LEU A 82 -10.28 13.37 -1.67
N THR A 83 -10.75 12.63 -0.66
CA THR A 83 -11.98 11.83 -0.80
C THR A 83 -13.23 12.70 -0.95
N SER A 84 -13.36 13.75 -0.16
CA SER A 84 -14.50 14.67 -0.29
C SER A 84 -14.55 15.35 -1.68
N ASN A 85 -13.40 15.76 -2.22
CA ASN A 85 -13.37 16.55 -3.46
C ASN A 85 -13.17 15.73 -4.74
N LEU A 86 -12.44 14.61 -4.70
CA LEU A 86 -12.15 13.79 -5.88
C LEU A 86 -13.15 12.65 -6.07
N TRP A 87 -13.87 12.25 -5.02
CA TRP A 87 -14.93 11.24 -5.08
C TRP A 87 -16.32 11.86 -4.94
N TYR A 88 -16.67 12.41 -3.77
CA TYR A 88 -18.06 12.78 -3.49
C TYR A 88 -18.54 14.00 -4.27
N LYS A 89 -17.72 15.06 -4.34
CA LYS A 89 -18.08 16.30 -5.03
C LYS A 89 -18.48 16.12 -6.51
N PRO A 90 -17.69 15.45 -7.37
CA PRO A 90 -18.10 15.24 -8.77
C PRO A 90 -19.41 14.47 -8.88
N GLN A 91 -19.64 13.46 -8.02
CA GLN A 91 -20.90 12.71 -8.02
C GLN A 91 -22.11 13.58 -7.67
N GLN A 92 -21.95 14.51 -6.72
CA GLN A 92 -22.99 15.49 -6.38
C GLN A 92 -23.28 16.45 -7.54
N ASP A 93 -22.26 16.78 -8.33
CA ASP A 93 -22.35 17.62 -9.51
C ASP A 93 -22.80 16.84 -10.78
N GLY A 94 -23.14 15.55 -10.65
CA GLY A 94 -23.58 14.68 -11.76
C GLY A 94 -22.46 14.18 -12.68
N LEU A 95 -21.21 14.28 -12.24
CA LEU A 95 -20.01 13.82 -12.93
C LEU A 95 -19.52 12.48 -12.37
N ALA A 96 -18.73 11.77 -13.17
CA ALA A 96 -17.97 10.62 -12.68
C ALA A 96 -16.88 11.09 -11.69
N PRO A 97 -16.54 10.29 -10.65
CA PRO A 97 -15.44 10.62 -9.76
C PRO A 97 -14.10 10.69 -10.51
N PHE A 98 -13.27 11.68 -10.18
CA PHE A 98 -11.95 11.88 -10.81
C PHE A 98 -10.94 10.83 -10.36
N LEU A 99 -11.13 10.26 -9.18
CA LEU A 99 -10.28 9.22 -8.65
C LEU A 99 -11.11 7.96 -8.42
N VAL A 100 -10.58 6.81 -8.85
CA VAL A 100 -11.15 5.49 -8.53
C VAL A 100 -10.00 4.57 -8.19
N MET A 101 -9.95 4.09 -6.96
CA MET A 101 -8.93 3.14 -6.50
C MET A 101 -9.55 1.98 -5.74
N LYS A 102 -9.04 0.78 -6.01
CA LYS A 102 -9.47 -0.44 -5.33
C LYS A 102 -9.09 -0.37 -3.84
N GLY A 103 -10.07 -0.49 -2.94
CA GLY A 103 -9.88 -0.42 -1.49
C GLY A 103 -9.92 0.99 -0.88
N TRP A 104 -9.99 2.04 -1.71
CA TRP A 104 -10.12 3.43 -1.26
C TRP A 104 -11.57 3.86 -1.08
N ASN A 105 -12.40 3.53 -2.07
CA ASN A 105 -13.85 3.80 -2.06
C ASN A 105 -14.65 2.51 -1.92
N ASP A 106 -14.06 1.53 -1.26
CA ASP A 106 -14.83 0.40 -0.82
C ASP A 106 -15.86 0.93 0.19
N PRO A 107 -17.17 0.73 -0.01
CA PRO A 107 -18.19 1.12 0.97
C PRO A 107 -17.92 0.57 2.38
N ASP A 108 -17.08 -0.47 2.49
CA ASP A 108 -16.66 -1.08 3.74
C ASP A 108 -15.59 -0.29 4.51
N VAL A 109 -14.98 0.74 3.90
CA VAL A 109 -13.93 1.59 4.50
C VAL A 109 -14.51 2.97 4.85
N TYR A 110 -15.19 3.04 6.00
CA TYR A 110 -15.84 4.25 6.54
C TYR A 110 -14.90 5.41 6.91
N THR A 111 -13.60 5.31 6.66
CA THR A 111 -12.61 6.26 7.19
C THR A 111 -12.41 7.50 6.32
N ASN A 112 -12.95 7.53 5.08
CA ASN A 112 -12.78 8.63 4.12
C ASN A 112 -11.30 8.95 3.82
N ARG A 113 -10.39 7.97 4.01
CA ARG A 113 -8.93 8.14 3.91
C ARG A 113 -8.34 7.22 2.84
N ILE A 114 -7.40 7.75 2.06
CA ILE A 114 -6.52 7.01 1.15
C ILE A 114 -5.36 6.46 1.98
N ILE A 115 -5.27 5.13 2.05
CA ILE A 115 -4.23 4.46 2.81
C ILE A 115 -3.11 3.98 1.88
N ASP A 116 -1.87 4.27 2.26
CA ASP A 116 -0.66 3.85 1.58
C ASP A 116 -0.32 2.37 1.86
N PRO A 117 0.67 1.80 1.16
CA PRO A 117 1.04 0.39 1.32
C PRO A 117 1.55 -0.02 2.70
N TRP A 118 1.82 0.95 3.59
CA TRP A 118 2.26 0.74 4.96
C TRP A 118 1.15 0.96 6.00
N GLY A 119 -0.08 1.18 5.54
CA GLY A 119 -1.24 1.35 6.41
C GLY A 119 -1.43 2.77 6.94
N ARG A 120 -0.69 3.74 6.40
CA ARG A 120 -0.76 5.15 6.80
C ARG A 120 -1.56 5.96 5.79
N ASP A 121 -2.02 7.12 6.21
CA ASP A 121 -2.81 8.01 5.36
C ASP A 121 -1.90 8.82 4.43
N TYR A 122 -2.20 8.88 3.14
CA TYR A 122 -1.52 9.82 2.24
C TYR A 122 -1.71 11.26 2.72
N ARG A 123 -0.66 12.06 2.58
CA ARG A 123 -0.62 13.44 3.04
C ARG A 123 -0.91 14.35 1.87
N TYR A 124 -1.86 15.25 2.04
CA TYR A 124 -2.18 16.29 1.08
C TYR A 124 -2.28 17.65 1.75
N LEU A 125 -1.60 18.63 1.18
CA LEU A 125 -1.66 20.02 1.62
C LEU A 125 -1.67 20.95 0.40
N HIS A 126 -2.78 21.66 0.22
CA HIS A 126 -2.84 22.82 -0.64
C HIS A 126 -2.00 23.95 -0.02
N ASP A 127 -1.00 24.40 -0.77
CA ASP A 127 -0.08 25.44 -0.34
C ASP A 127 -0.32 26.69 -1.19
N PRO A 128 -1.24 27.59 -0.80
CA PRO A 128 -1.48 28.81 -1.55
C PRO A 128 -0.31 29.80 -1.46
N GLY A 129 0.61 29.62 -0.50
CA GLY A 129 1.74 30.52 -0.27
C GLY A 129 2.81 30.42 -1.35
N SER A 130 2.94 29.25 -1.97
CA SER A 130 3.87 28.99 -3.08
C SER A 130 3.27 29.30 -4.47
N GLY A 131 1.97 29.63 -4.54
CA GLY A 131 1.24 29.91 -5.78
C GLY A 131 -0.23 29.49 -5.71
N ARG A 132 -1.05 29.96 -6.65
CA ARG A 132 -2.50 29.60 -6.71
C ARG A 132 -2.77 28.15 -7.14
N PHE A 133 -1.74 27.45 -7.60
CA PHE A 133 -1.83 26.09 -8.15
C PHE A 133 -0.69 25.21 -7.62
N THR A 134 -0.41 25.31 -6.31
CA THR A 134 0.62 24.52 -5.66
C THR A 134 0.02 23.67 -4.55
N TYR A 135 0.43 22.41 -4.51
CA TYR A 135 0.06 21.47 -3.47
C TYR A 135 1.24 20.55 -3.18
N LYS A 136 1.19 19.93 -2.01
CA LYS A 136 2.09 18.86 -1.57
C LYS A 136 1.28 17.58 -1.44
N LEU A 137 1.82 16.49 -1.96
CA LEU A 137 1.22 15.16 -1.94
C LEU A 137 2.33 14.13 -1.70
N TRP A 138 2.29 13.43 -0.58
CA TRP A 138 3.29 12.40 -0.28
C TRP A 138 2.74 11.25 0.56
N SER A 139 3.44 10.12 0.53
CA SER A 139 3.36 9.06 1.53
C SER A 139 4.59 9.19 2.44
N GLU A 140 4.40 8.94 3.73
CA GLU A 140 5.48 8.95 4.74
C GLU A 140 6.35 7.68 4.72
N GLY A 141 6.19 6.84 3.69
CA GLY A 141 7.03 5.68 3.48
C GLY A 141 6.91 4.61 4.57
N PRO A 142 7.86 3.67 4.62
CA PRO A 142 7.92 2.62 5.64
C PRO A 142 8.07 3.11 7.08
N ASP A 143 8.86 4.16 7.35
CA ASP A 143 9.24 4.52 8.73
C ASP A 143 8.41 5.67 9.33
N ALA A 144 7.80 6.52 8.51
CA ALA A 144 7.02 7.69 8.91
C ALA A 144 7.69 8.64 9.90
N SER A 145 9.00 8.76 9.80
CA SER A 145 9.80 9.58 10.70
C SER A 145 10.82 10.43 9.95
N ASP A 146 11.34 9.95 8.83
CA ASP A 146 12.35 10.65 8.05
C ASP A 146 11.80 11.08 6.70
N ALA A 147 11.89 12.39 6.39
CA ALA A 147 11.51 12.92 5.09
C ALA A 147 12.35 12.35 3.91
N ALA A 148 13.35 11.53 4.20
CA ALA A 148 14.20 10.85 3.24
C ALA A 148 13.53 9.65 2.56
N ASP A 149 12.56 9.00 3.21
CA ASP A 149 11.80 7.87 2.63
C ASP A 149 10.42 8.27 2.09
N ASP A 150 10.03 9.54 2.28
CA ASP A 150 8.83 10.13 1.70
C ASP A 150 8.80 9.96 0.18
N ILE A 151 7.66 9.53 -0.35
CA ILE A 151 7.43 9.38 -1.78
C ILE A 151 6.40 10.42 -2.20
N GLY A 152 6.70 11.25 -3.19
CA GLY A 152 5.72 12.16 -3.80
C GLY A 152 6.24 13.56 -4.14
N VAL A 153 5.30 14.50 -4.31
CA VAL A 153 5.54 15.91 -4.66
C VAL A 153 5.50 16.75 -3.38
N LYS A 154 6.57 17.48 -3.08
CA LYS A 154 6.72 18.29 -1.86
C LYS A 154 6.75 19.79 -2.13
#